data_AF-A0A382Z7E4-F1
#
_entry.id   AF-A0A382Z7E4-F1
#
_cell.length_a   1.000
_cell.length_b   1.000
_cell.length_c   1.000
_cell.angle_alpha   90.00
_cell.angle_beta   90.00
_cell.angle_gamma   90.00
#
_symmetry.space_group_name_H-M   'P 1'
#
loop_
_entity.id
_entity.type
_entity.pdbx_description
1 polymer ?
#
loop_
_entity_poly.entity_id
_entity_poly.type
_entity_poly.pdbx_seq_one_letter_code
_entity_poly.pdbx_strand_id
1 'polypeptide(L)'
;TNIENEINAFEIENSNIIMANKIYRAAHEANIKRVIVASSNHAADWYEHYEVHNKKRDMVGSDLLPYSDNFYGWSKASYELLSIPYASGKFGKKLEFIHVRIGYPREITEDLKFSSSFQNQFIKGKNGTGVINLKRHLGAYISSRDLTQLFDKAISVNKVKGNIENVPFLVVYGVSDNTRRFWSLDTAKQYLNYSPKDDSEVKFSELIKNVFDKNNWRSKLG
;
A
#
# COMPACT_ATOMS: atom_id res chain seq x y z
N THR A 1 18.93 6.98 3.31
CA THR A 1 19.00 6.03 4.43
C THR A 1 20.42 5.53 4.63
N ASN A 2 20.86 5.43 5.88
CA ASN A 2 22.11 4.74 6.22
C ASN A 2 21.93 3.25 5.92
N ILE A 3 22.81 2.66 5.08
CA ILE A 3 22.78 1.22 4.73
C ILE A 3 22.80 0.35 5.99
N GLU A 4 23.52 0.79 7.01
CA GLU A 4 23.61 0.11 8.30
C GLU A 4 22.25 0.02 8.99
N ASN A 5 21.46 1.11 8.97
CA ASN A 5 20.09 1.09 9.53
C ASN A 5 19.16 0.18 8.73
N GLU A 6 19.30 0.15 7.40
CA GLU A 6 18.49 -0.73 6.54
C GLU A 6 18.79 -2.20 6.81
N ILE A 7 20.07 -2.58 6.90
CA ILE A 7 20.47 -3.97 7.18
C ILE A 7 20.06 -4.38 8.60
N ASN A 8 20.21 -3.47 9.57
CA ASN A 8 19.88 -3.75 10.97
C ASN A 8 18.37 -3.74 11.27
N ALA A 9 17.52 -3.36 10.31
CA ALA A 9 16.06 -3.35 10.50
C ALA A 9 15.44 -4.76 10.57
N PHE A 10 16.18 -5.81 10.19
CA PHE A 10 15.63 -7.18 10.12
C PHE A 10 14.94 -7.62 11.41
N GLU A 11 15.58 -7.47 12.57
CA GLU A 11 15.02 -7.96 13.84
C GLU A 11 13.71 -7.25 14.22
N ILE A 12 13.68 -5.93 14.05
CA ILE A 12 12.49 -5.11 14.30
C ILE A 12 11.36 -5.54 13.37
N GLU A 13 11.66 -5.73 12.08
CA GLU A 13 10.65 -6.08 11.08
C GLU A 13 10.21 -7.54 11.17
N ASN A 14 11.10 -8.45 11.57
CA ASN A 14 10.76 -9.83 11.86
C ASN A 14 9.81 -9.94 13.07
N SER A 15 9.96 -9.05 14.06
CA SER A 15 9.03 -8.98 15.20
C SER A 15 7.59 -8.68 14.76
N ASN A 16 7.40 -7.93 13.67
CA ASN A 16 6.08 -7.67 13.09
C ASN A 16 5.42 -8.96 12.54
N ILE A 17 6.21 -9.88 11.98
CA ILE A 17 5.71 -11.18 11.49
C ILE A 17 5.31 -12.06 12.67
N ILE A 18 6.12 -12.10 13.73
CA ILE A 18 5.81 -12.84 14.96
C ILE A 18 4.52 -12.30 15.59
N MET A 19 4.36 -10.98 15.66
CA MET A 19 3.14 -10.33 16.14
C MET A 19 1.93 -10.71 15.27
N ALA A 20 2.04 -10.61 13.94
CA ALA A 20 0.96 -10.98 13.03
C ALA A 20 0.53 -12.44 13.22
N ASN A 21 1.49 -13.37 13.36
CA ASN A 21 1.19 -14.77 13.63
C ASN A 21 0.40 -14.96 14.93
N LYS A 22 0.78 -14.26 16.01
CA LYS A 22 0.07 -14.31 17.29
C LYS A 22 -1.38 -13.83 17.14
N ILE A 23 -1.60 -12.74 16.41
CA ILE A 23 -2.94 -12.20 16.14
C ILE A 23 -3.77 -13.20 15.30
N TYR A 24 -3.20 -13.74 14.23
CA TYR A 24 -3.91 -14.66 13.33
C TYR A 24 -4.27 -15.96 14.05
N ARG A 25 -3.35 -16.49 14.87
CA ARG A 25 -3.61 -17.64 15.73
C ARG A 25 -4.72 -17.35 16.73
N ALA A 26 -4.66 -16.23 17.45
CA ALA A 26 -5.70 -15.86 18.40
C ALA A 26 -7.07 -15.70 17.73
N ALA A 27 -7.12 -15.05 16.56
CA ALA A 27 -8.35 -14.93 15.78
C ALA A 27 -8.90 -16.29 15.34
N HIS A 28 -8.02 -17.18 14.90
CA HIS A 28 -8.38 -18.56 14.58
C HIS A 28 -8.92 -19.29 15.81
N GLU A 29 -8.20 -19.33 16.93
CA GLU A 29 -8.63 -20.01 18.16
C GLU A 29 -9.97 -19.46 18.69
N ALA A 30 -10.18 -18.14 18.62
CA ALA A 30 -11.40 -17.46 19.05
C ALA A 30 -12.59 -17.56 18.07
N ASN A 31 -12.48 -18.33 16.98
CA ASN A 31 -13.52 -18.46 15.95
C ASN A 31 -13.94 -17.12 15.30
N ILE A 32 -13.02 -16.17 15.20
CA ILE A 32 -13.27 -14.93 14.46
C ILE A 32 -13.47 -15.27 12.98
N LYS A 33 -14.43 -14.62 12.33
CA LYS A 33 -14.73 -14.86 10.90
C LYS A 33 -13.69 -14.24 9.97
N ARG A 34 -13.18 -13.04 10.31
CA ARG A 34 -12.35 -12.23 9.43
C ARG A 34 -11.31 -11.42 10.17
N VAL A 35 -10.13 -11.28 9.57
CA VAL A 35 -9.08 -10.34 9.95
C VAL A 35 -8.86 -9.37 8.78
N ILE A 36 -8.91 -8.07 9.07
CA ILE A 36 -8.58 -7.02 8.11
C ILE A 36 -7.26 -6.38 8.57
N VAL A 37 -6.26 -6.38 7.69
CA VAL A 37 -4.88 -6.04 8.04
C VAL A 37 -4.49 -4.75 7.34
N ALA A 38 -3.97 -3.80 8.12
CA ALA A 38 -3.26 -2.65 7.59
C ALA A 38 -1.88 -3.09 7.08
N SER A 39 -1.82 -3.45 5.80
CA SER A 39 -0.58 -3.66 5.07
C SER A 39 -0.04 -2.32 4.55
N SER A 40 0.91 -2.36 3.62
CA SER A 40 1.52 -1.17 3.03
C SER A 40 1.78 -1.37 1.53
N ASN A 41 1.76 -0.29 0.76
CA ASN A 41 2.27 -0.30 -0.62
C ASN A 41 3.72 -0.83 -0.70
N HIS A 42 4.50 -0.66 0.36
CA HIS A 42 5.86 -1.18 0.51
C HIS A 42 5.94 -2.70 0.39
N ALA A 43 4.86 -3.46 0.60
CA ALA A 43 4.86 -4.89 0.34
C ALA A 43 5.22 -5.25 -1.12
N ALA A 44 5.04 -4.31 -2.06
CA ALA A 44 5.28 -4.52 -3.49
C ALA A 44 6.01 -3.33 -4.14
N ASP A 45 6.81 -2.58 -3.38
CA ASP A 45 7.48 -1.36 -3.84
C ASP A 45 8.64 -1.61 -4.81
N TRP A 46 9.15 -2.84 -4.92
CA TRP A 46 10.16 -3.18 -5.92
C TRP A 46 9.67 -2.82 -7.34
N TYR A 47 8.40 -3.10 -7.67
CA TYR A 47 7.85 -2.73 -8.98
C TYR A 47 7.81 -1.22 -9.18
N GLU A 48 7.53 -0.45 -8.12
CA GLU A 48 7.58 1.01 -8.18
C GLU A 48 9.00 1.47 -8.53
N HIS A 49 9.97 1.01 -7.74
CA HIS A 49 11.36 1.45 -7.84
C HIS A 49 12.03 1.03 -9.17
N TYR A 50 11.73 -0.18 -9.66
CA TYR A 50 12.46 -0.78 -10.79
C TYR A 50 11.68 -0.80 -12.10
N GLU A 51 10.35 -0.82 -12.08
CA GLU A 51 9.54 -0.92 -13.30
C GLU A 51 8.78 0.37 -13.60
N VAL A 52 8.05 0.91 -12.62
CA VAL A 52 7.20 2.10 -12.80
C VAL A 52 8.05 3.34 -13.06
N HIS A 53 9.04 3.63 -12.19
CA HIS A 53 9.93 4.78 -12.39
C HIS A 53 10.77 4.69 -13.66
N ASN A 54 11.01 3.47 -14.17
CA ASN A 54 11.72 3.22 -15.42
C ASN A 54 10.77 3.06 -16.64
N LYS A 55 9.48 3.38 -16.50
CA LYS A 55 8.47 3.32 -17.58
C LYS A 55 8.33 1.94 -18.24
N LYS A 56 8.64 0.87 -17.50
CA LYS A 56 8.44 -0.52 -17.93
C LYS A 56 7.04 -1.03 -17.60
N ARG A 57 6.34 -0.34 -16.69
CA ARG A 57 5.00 -0.68 -16.21
C ARG A 57 4.23 0.58 -15.85
N ASP A 58 2.97 0.65 -16.25
CA ASP A 58 2.09 1.77 -15.90
C ASP A 58 1.38 1.56 -14.56
N MET A 59 0.95 0.33 -14.28
CA MET A 59 0.13 -0.03 -13.13
C MET A 59 0.62 -1.34 -12.49
N VAL A 60 0.68 -1.36 -11.17
CA VAL A 60 0.98 -2.56 -10.38
C VAL A 60 -0.32 -3.05 -9.74
N GLY A 61 -0.69 -4.29 -10.06
CA GLY A 61 -1.86 -4.97 -9.53
C GLY A 61 -1.54 -5.85 -8.32
N SER A 62 -2.58 -6.31 -7.63
CA SER A 62 -2.46 -7.23 -6.48
C SER A 62 -2.37 -8.70 -6.89
N ASP A 63 -2.41 -8.99 -8.19
CA ASP A 63 -2.19 -10.28 -8.82
C ASP A 63 -0.70 -10.65 -8.89
N LEU A 64 0.19 -9.65 -8.77
CA LEU A 64 1.63 -9.84 -8.76
C LEU A 64 2.15 -10.30 -7.40
N LEU A 65 3.23 -11.07 -7.41
CA LEU A 65 3.96 -11.43 -6.19
C LEU A 65 4.48 -10.16 -5.48
N PRO A 66 4.29 -10.02 -4.15
CA PRO A 66 4.72 -8.84 -3.41
C PRO A 66 6.24 -8.81 -3.23
N TYR A 67 6.96 -8.26 -4.22
CA TYR A 67 8.39 -8.03 -4.13
C TYR A 67 8.69 -6.70 -3.44
N SER A 68 9.49 -6.76 -2.38
CA SER A 68 10.02 -5.61 -1.64
C SER A 68 11.53 -5.67 -1.61
N ASP A 69 12.18 -4.52 -1.71
CA ASP A 69 13.64 -4.35 -1.62
C ASP A 69 14.13 -3.87 -0.24
N ASN A 70 13.23 -3.78 0.74
CA ASN A 70 13.53 -3.39 2.12
C ASN A 70 12.85 -4.30 3.15
N PHE A 71 13.37 -4.36 4.38
CA PHE A 71 12.84 -5.25 5.42
C PHE A 71 11.44 -4.86 5.91
N TYR A 72 11.07 -3.58 5.86
CA TYR A 72 9.71 -3.15 6.20
C TYR A 72 8.70 -3.72 5.21
N GLY A 73 8.88 -3.46 3.91
CA GLY A 73 8.02 -4.05 2.88
C GLY A 73 8.06 -5.58 2.86
N TRP A 74 9.23 -6.18 3.12
CA TRP A 74 9.36 -7.63 3.27
C TRP A 74 8.52 -8.16 4.42
N SER A 75 8.49 -7.49 5.59
CA SER A 75 7.68 -7.95 6.72
C SER A 75 6.19 -7.86 6.40
N LYS A 76 5.76 -6.79 5.72
CA LYS A 76 4.39 -6.61 5.20
C LYS A 76 4.00 -7.73 4.24
N ALA A 77 4.82 -7.97 3.21
CA ALA A 77 4.61 -9.06 2.24
C ALA A 77 4.58 -10.43 2.93
N SER A 78 5.49 -10.65 3.89
CA SER A 78 5.61 -11.91 4.61
C SER A 78 4.36 -12.22 5.43
N TYR A 79 3.81 -11.24 6.15
CA TYR A 79 2.58 -11.49 6.92
C TYR A 79 1.30 -11.48 6.07
N GLU A 80 1.33 -10.94 4.83
CA GLU A 80 0.27 -11.18 3.84
C GLU A 80 0.23 -12.68 3.52
N LEU A 81 1.37 -13.24 3.13
CA LEU A 81 1.49 -14.67 2.77
C LEU A 81 1.29 -15.61 3.97
N LEU A 82 1.71 -15.22 5.18
CA LEU A 82 1.48 -15.96 6.43
C LEU A 82 0.00 -16.25 6.68
N SER A 83 -0.90 -15.43 6.15
CA SER A 83 -2.34 -15.63 6.31
C SER A 83 -2.90 -16.80 5.49
N ILE A 84 -2.20 -17.23 4.42
CA ILE A 84 -2.69 -18.27 3.50
C ILE A 84 -2.92 -19.62 4.18
N PRO A 85 -2.01 -20.16 5.02
CA PRO A 85 -2.28 -21.37 5.79
C PRO A 85 -3.57 -21.30 6.62
N TYR A 86 -3.83 -20.17 7.29
CA TYR A 86 -5.07 -19.93 8.05
C TYR A 86 -6.30 -19.81 7.13
N ALA A 87 -6.17 -19.11 6.01
CA ALA A 87 -7.25 -18.91 5.05
C ALA A 87 -7.65 -20.19 4.31
N SER A 88 -6.67 -21.03 3.97
CA SER A 88 -6.85 -22.25 3.19
C SER A 88 -7.74 -23.28 3.89
N GLY A 89 -7.87 -23.20 5.22
CA GLY A 89 -8.55 -24.20 6.02
C GLY A 89 -7.66 -25.36 6.46
N LYS A 90 -6.35 -25.31 6.15
CA LYS A 90 -5.39 -26.35 6.56
C LYS A 90 -5.38 -26.60 8.08
N PHE A 91 -5.70 -25.57 8.88
CA PHE A 91 -5.81 -25.66 10.33
C PHE A 91 -7.22 -26.03 10.84
N GLY A 92 -8.03 -26.66 9.98
CA GLY A 92 -9.34 -27.21 10.32
C GLY A 92 -10.52 -26.30 9.98
N LYS A 93 -10.32 -24.98 9.90
CA LYS A 93 -11.33 -24.01 9.47
C LYS A 93 -10.71 -22.84 8.70
N LYS A 94 -11.51 -22.22 7.85
CA LYS A 94 -11.08 -21.06 7.07
C LYS A 94 -11.27 -19.78 7.86
N LEU A 95 -10.23 -18.95 7.92
CA LEU A 95 -10.28 -17.58 8.43
C LEU A 95 -10.18 -16.61 7.26
N GLU A 96 -11.09 -15.65 7.13
CA GLU A 96 -11.06 -14.68 6.03
C GLU A 96 -10.00 -13.60 6.26
N PHE A 97 -9.26 -13.23 5.21
CA PHE A 97 -8.25 -12.17 5.27
C PHE A 97 -8.42 -11.14 4.17
N ILE A 98 -8.38 -9.87 4.56
CA ILE A 98 -8.27 -8.73 3.63
C ILE A 98 -7.07 -7.90 4.04
N HIS A 99 -6.08 -7.79 3.17
CA HIS A 99 -4.89 -6.97 3.37
C HIS A 99 -4.99 -5.69 2.54
N VAL A 100 -4.96 -4.55 3.23
CA VAL A 100 -5.01 -3.23 2.59
C VAL A 100 -3.60 -2.69 2.50
N ARG A 101 -3.00 -2.67 1.31
CA ARG A 101 -1.71 -2.03 1.02
C ARG A 101 -1.91 -0.52 0.98
N ILE A 102 -1.86 0.11 2.16
CA ILE A 102 -2.10 1.55 2.30
C ILE A 102 -1.01 2.33 1.55
N GLY A 103 -1.47 3.32 0.77
CA GLY A 103 -0.62 4.23 0.00
C GLY A 103 0.03 5.31 0.88
N TYR A 104 -0.48 6.54 0.78
CA TYR A 104 0.01 7.71 1.50
C TYR A 104 -1.18 8.43 2.18
N PRO A 105 -1.53 8.09 3.43
CA PRO A 105 -2.71 8.60 4.12
C PRO A 105 -2.40 9.90 4.87
N ARG A 106 -1.70 10.83 4.21
CA ARG A 106 -1.25 12.10 4.82
C ARG A 106 -1.52 13.25 3.88
N GLU A 107 -1.93 14.38 4.45
CA GLU A 107 -2.06 15.64 3.72
C GLU A 107 -0.70 16.10 3.21
N ILE A 108 -0.70 16.75 2.03
CA ILE A 108 0.50 17.27 1.38
C ILE A 108 0.45 18.79 1.45
N THR A 109 1.43 19.42 2.10
CA THR A 109 1.48 20.87 2.33
C THR A 109 2.80 21.48 1.84
N GLU A 110 2.88 22.80 1.71
CA GLU A 110 4.08 23.51 1.25
C GLU A 110 5.19 23.61 2.30
N ASP A 111 4.82 23.71 3.58
CA ASP A 111 5.75 23.98 4.69
C ASP A 111 6.48 22.72 5.16
N LEU A 112 7.24 22.14 4.24
CA LEU A 112 7.90 20.86 4.43
C LEU A 112 9.37 20.94 4.11
N LYS A 113 10.01 22.08 4.46
CA LYS A 113 11.47 22.20 4.54
C LYS A 113 12.10 21.11 5.45
N PHE A 114 11.29 20.34 6.18
CA PHE A 114 11.66 19.22 7.07
C PHE A 114 10.81 17.94 6.92
N SER A 115 9.95 17.81 5.91
CA SER A 115 8.90 16.77 5.97
C SER A 115 8.99 15.65 4.93
N SER A 116 8.53 14.50 5.42
CA SER A 116 8.21 13.26 4.71
C SER A 116 7.40 13.40 3.41
N SER A 117 6.85 14.56 3.04
CA SER A 117 6.16 14.75 1.74
C SER A 117 7.09 15.19 0.60
N PHE A 118 8.32 15.63 0.92
CA PHE A 118 9.41 15.84 -0.04
C PHE A 118 10.65 15.02 0.31
N GLN A 119 10.56 14.10 1.27
CA GLN A 119 11.59 13.11 1.57
C GLN A 119 10.96 11.73 1.74
N ASN A 120 11.34 10.78 0.90
CA ASN A 120 11.01 9.37 1.08
C ASN A 120 12.22 8.67 1.66
N GLN A 121 12.06 8.13 2.87
CA GLN A 121 13.13 7.42 3.57
C GLN A 121 13.52 6.10 2.89
N PHE A 122 12.68 5.57 2.00
CA PHE A 122 12.88 4.31 1.28
C PHE A 122 13.48 4.49 -0.12
N ILE A 123 13.54 5.73 -0.64
CA ILE A 123 14.12 6.02 -1.96
C ILE A 123 15.35 6.92 -1.79
N LYS A 124 16.53 6.46 -2.22
CA LYS A 124 17.78 7.21 -2.09
C LYS A 124 17.91 8.31 -3.16
N GLY A 125 18.64 9.37 -2.83
CA GLY A 125 19.07 10.41 -3.77
C GLY A 125 17.97 11.35 -4.25
N LYS A 126 18.12 11.89 -5.47
CA LYS A 126 17.20 12.89 -6.05
C LYS A 126 15.77 12.36 -6.24
N ASN A 127 15.59 11.04 -6.32
CA ASN A 127 14.28 10.41 -6.54
C ASN A 127 13.43 10.34 -5.28
N GLY A 128 14.07 10.33 -4.10
CA GLY A 128 13.38 10.40 -2.81
C GLY A 128 13.09 11.82 -2.37
N THR A 129 13.45 12.84 -3.16
CA THR A 129 13.31 14.23 -2.76
C THR A 129 12.62 15.14 -3.77
N GLY A 130 12.15 16.30 -3.31
CA GLY A 130 11.64 17.36 -4.19
C GLY A 130 10.42 16.97 -5.02
N VAL A 131 10.30 17.54 -6.22
CA VAL A 131 9.14 17.40 -7.10
C VAL A 131 8.87 15.93 -7.51
N ILE A 132 9.92 15.11 -7.65
CA ILE A 132 9.77 13.69 -8.00
C ILE A 132 9.01 12.96 -6.88
N ASN A 133 9.42 13.18 -5.63
CA ASN A 133 8.75 12.55 -4.50
C ASN A 133 7.33 13.09 -4.28
N LEU A 134 7.10 14.38 -4.55
CA LEU A 134 5.76 14.96 -4.56
C LEU A 134 4.86 14.26 -5.59
N LYS A 135 5.33 14.02 -6.82
CA LYS A 135 4.58 13.25 -7.84
C LYS A 135 4.21 11.84 -7.34
N ARG A 136 5.15 11.17 -6.67
CA ARG A 136 4.91 9.86 -6.05
C ARG A 136 3.82 9.94 -4.98
N HIS A 137 3.87 10.93 -4.09
CA HIS A 137 2.85 11.11 -3.04
C HIS A 137 1.48 11.41 -3.60
N LEU A 138 1.39 12.25 -4.64
CA LEU A 138 0.13 12.48 -5.36
C LEU A 138 -0.41 11.15 -5.91
N GLY A 139 0.43 10.34 -6.57
CA GLY A 139 0.01 9.03 -7.07
C GLY A 139 -0.44 8.05 -5.97
N ALA A 140 0.24 8.05 -4.82
CA ALA A 140 0.00 7.14 -3.71
C ALA A 140 -1.05 7.63 -2.70
N TYR A 141 -1.55 8.87 -2.82
CA TYR A 141 -2.42 9.48 -1.83
C TYR A 141 -3.69 8.67 -1.57
N ILE A 142 -4.14 8.64 -0.32
CA ILE A 142 -5.49 8.22 0.03
C ILE A 142 -6.07 9.18 1.05
N SER A 143 -7.26 9.70 0.76
CA SER A 143 -7.96 10.56 1.70
C SER A 143 -8.52 9.76 2.87
N SER A 144 -8.76 10.42 4.01
CA SER A 144 -9.44 9.77 5.14
C SER A 144 -10.82 9.23 4.75
N ARG A 145 -11.56 9.95 3.89
CA ARG A 145 -12.89 9.53 3.42
C ARG A 145 -12.82 8.24 2.61
N ASP A 146 -11.90 8.17 1.67
CA ASP A 146 -11.73 7.01 0.80
C ASP A 146 -11.14 5.82 1.58
N LEU A 147 -10.22 6.06 2.52
CA LEU A 147 -9.71 5.03 3.42
C LEU A 147 -10.83 4.43 4.29
N THR A 148 -11.67 5.28 4.88
CA THR A 148 -12.84 4.84 5.65
C THR A 148 -13.79 4.02 4.78
N GLN A 149 -14.09 4.47 3.57
CA GLN A 149 -14.93 3.70 2.64
C GLN A 149 -14.32 2.32 2.36
N LEU A 150 -13.01 2.23 2.12
CA LEU A 150 -12.35 0.95 1.83
C LEU A 150 -12.45 -0.03 3.00
N PHE A 151 -12.22 0.44 4.22
CA PHE A 151 -12.36 -0.40 5.42
C PHE A 151 -13.81 -0.76 5.73
N ASP A 152 -14.75 0.16 5.54
CA ASP A 152 -16.20 -0.13 5.62
C ASP A 152 -16.56 -1.27 4.66
N LYS A 153 -16.15 -1.20 3.39
CA LYS A 153 -16.39 -2.28 2.42
C LYS A 153 -15.73 -3.59 2.80
N ALA A 154 -14.51 -3.55 3.34
CA ALA A 154 -13.80 -4.73 3.83
C ALA A 154 -14.53 -5.39 5.03
N ILE A 155 -15.18 -4.61 5.88
CA ILE A 155 -16.00 -5.11 7.00
C ILE A 155 -17.34 -5.66 6.50
N SER A 156 -18.00 -4.95 5.58
CA SER A 156 -19.37 -5.26 5.16
C SER A 156 -19.48 -6.32 4.06
N VAL A 157 -18.38 -6.70 3.40
CA VAL A 157 -18.44 -7.74 2.36
C VAL A 157 -18.94 -9.07 2.95
N ASN A 158 -19.90 -9.73 2.29
CA ASN A 158 -20.53 -10.94 2.82
C ASN A 158 -19.55 -12.12 2.96
N LYS A 159 -18.71 -12.31 1.93
CA LYS A 159 -17.69 -13.36 1.84
C LYS A 159 -16.47 -12.82 1.11
N VAL A 160 -15.29 -13.09 1.64
CA VAL A 160 -14.03 -12.70 0.98
C VAL A 160 -13.76 -13.63 -0.18
N LYS A 161 -13.53 -13.02 -1.35
CA LYS A 161 -13.07 -13.66 -2.58
C LYS A 161 -11.85 -12.89 -3.09
N GLY A 162 -10.96 -13.59 -3.78
CA GLY A 162 -9.77 -13.00 -4.39
C GLY A 162 -9.20 -13.94 -5.45
N ASN A 163 -7.91 -13.82 -5.71
CA ASN A 163 -7.26 -14.50 -6.85
C ASN A 163 -6.93 -15.97 -6.59
N ILE A 164 -7.03 -16.44 -5.35
CA ILE A 164 -6.74 -17.83 -4.99
C ILE A 164 -8.07 -18.59 -4.86
N GLU A 165 -8.27 -19.60 -5.71
CA GLU A 165 -9.49 -20.38 -5.73
C GLU A 165 -9.75 -21.05 -4.36
N ASN A 166 -10.99 -20.94 -3.87
CA ASN A 166 -11.42 -21.51 -2.60
C ASN A 166 -10.63 -21.05 -1.35
N VAL A 167 -9.84 -19.98 -1.44
CA VAL A 167 -9.14 -19.38 -0.29
C VAL A 167 -9.68 -17.96 -0.09
N PRO A 168 -10.31 -17.63 1.07
CA PRO A 168 -10.86 -16.31 1.36
C PRO A 168 -9.74 -15.32 1.73
N PHE A 169 -8.88 -15.04 0.76
CA PHE A 169 -7.72 -14.17 0.87
C PHE A 169 -7.80 -13.10 -0.21
N LEU A 170 -7.69 -11.84 0.20
CA LEU A 170 -7.79 -10.68 -0.67
C LEU A 170 -6.71 -9.66 -0.32
N VAL A 171 -6.04 -9.13 -1.34
CA VAL A 171 -5.12 -8.01 -1.21
C VAL A 171 -5.63 -6.87 -2.08
N VAL A 172 -5.65 -5.65 -1.55
CA VAL A 172 -6.09 -4.45 -2.27
C VAL A 172 -5.14 -3.30 -2.01
N TYR A 173 -4.99 -2.39 -2.98
CA TYR A 173 -4.30 -1.13 -2.75
C TYR A 173 -5.25 -0.08 -2.16
N GLY A 174 -4.80 0.56 -1.08
CA GLY A 174 -5.49 1.68 -0.45
C GLY A 174 -4.98 3.00 -1.01
N VAL A 175 -5.47 3.37 -2.20
CA VAL A 175 -5.28 4.69 -2.83
C VAL A 175 -6.63 5.31 -3.22
N SER A 176 -6.70 6.64 -3.26
CA SER A 176 -7.82 7.38 -3.87
C SER A 176 -7.78 7.25 -5.41
N ASP A 177 -8.76 7.80 -6.13
CA ASP A 177 -8.78 7.73 -7.62
C ASP A 177 -7.85 8.77 -8.24
N ASN A 178 -6.61 8.82 -7.74
CA ASN A 178 -5.66 9.85 -8.12
C ASN A 178 -5.35 9.75 -9.61
N THR A 179 -5.35 10.89 -10.29
CA THR A 179 -4.93 11.00 -11.70
C THR A 179 -3.52 10.41 -11.90
N ARG A 180 -2.64 10.53 -10.90
CA ARG A 180 -1.27 10.02 -10.92
C ARG A 180 -1.08 8.60 -10.40
N ARG A 181 -2.14 7.87 -10.02
CA ARG A 181 -1.98 6.54 -9.41
C ARG A 181 -1.22 5.57 -10.32
N PHE A 182 -0.43 4.71 -9.71
CA PHE A 182 0.27 3.59 -10.35
C PHE A 182 -0.01 2.26 -9.65
N TRP A 183 -0.91 2.28 -8.65
CA TRP A 183 -1.44 1.10 -7.98
C TRP A 183 -2.86 0.84 -8.51
N SER A 184 -3.14 -0.39 -8.96
CA SER A 184 -4.46 -0.73 -9.51
C SER A 184 -5.54 -0.81 -8.43
N LEU A 185 -6.70 -0.26 -8.76
CA LEU A 185 -7.92 -0.33 -7.96
C LEU A 185 -8.83 -1.50 -8.35
N ASP A 186 -8.47 -2.27 -9.38
CA ASP A 186 -9.37 -3.25 -10.00
C ASP A 186 -9.85 -4.30 -8.99
N THR A 187 -8.93 -4.85 -8.21
CA THR A 187 -9.25 -5.83 -7.16
C THR A 187 -10.18 -5.25 -6.09
N ALA A 188 -9.93 -4.01 -5.66
CA ALA A 188 -10.78 -3.34 -4.66
C ALA A 188 -12.18 -3.05 -5.21
N LYS A 189 -12.26 -2.57 -6.46
CA LYS A 189 -13.51 -2.33 -7.17
C LYS A 189 -14.30 -3.63 -7.35
N GLN A 190 -13.63 -4.68 -7.84
CA GLN A 190 -14.24 -5.96 -8.17
C GLN A 190 -14.76 -6.71 -6.93
N TYR A 191 -13.93 -6.81 -5.88
CA TYR A 191 -14.25 -7.71 -4.75
C TYR A 191 -14.85 -6.99 -3.54
N LEU A 192 -14.65 -5.68 -3.40
CA LEU A 192 -15.18 -4.89 -2.29
C LEU A 192 -16.20 -3.83 -2.71
N ASN A 193 -16.39 -3.61 -4.02
CA ASN A 193 -17.18 -2.47 -4.52
C ASN A 193 -16.65 -1.12 -3.97
N TYR A 194 -15.33 -1.00 -3.91
CA TYR A 194 -14.66 0.24 -3.54
C TYR A 194 -14.81 1.28 -4.65
N SER A 195 -15.26 2.49 -4.31
CA SER A 195 -15.51 3.58 -5.26
C SER A 195 -14.97 4.89 -4.66
N PRO A 196 -13.64 5.09 -4.68
CA PRO A 196 -13.01 6.30 -4.16
C PRO A 196 -13.56 7.55 -4.85
N LYS A 197 -13.61 8.65 -4.11
CA LYS A 197 -14.21 9.91 -4.55
C LYS A 197 -13.23 11.07 -4.61
N ASP A 198 -12.05 10.93 -4.00
CA ASP A 198 -11.02 11.97 -4.06
C ASP A 198 -10.00 11.71 -5.19
N ASP A 199 -9.40 12.80 -5.65
CA ASP A 199 -8.23 12.82 -6.52
C ASP A 199 -7.23 13.84 -5.95
N SER A 200 -5.99 13.38 -5.72
CA SER A 200 -4.90 14.23 -5.24
C SER A 200 -4.62 15.45 -6.12
N GLU A 201 -4.78 15.36 -7.46
CA GLU A 201 -4.54 16.52 -8.34
C GLU A 201 -5.55 17.64 -8.09
N VAL A 202 -6.79 17.29 -7.77
CA VAL A 202 -7.85 18.27 -7.46
C VAL A 202 -7.64 18.82 -6.06
N LYS A 203 -7.45 17.91 -5.09
CA LYS A 203 -7.33 18.26 -3.67
C LYS A 203 -6.13 19.17 -3.38
N PHE A 204 -4.99 18.90 -4.01
CA PHE A 204 -3.76 19.67 -3.80
C PHE A 204 -3.48 20.65 -4.95
N SER A 205 -4.51 21.06 -5.70
CA SER A 205 -4.33 21.89 -6.89
C SER A 205 -3.64 23.23 -6.64
N GLU A 206 -3.82 23.86 -5.48
CA GLU A 206 -3.14 25.11 -5.10
C GLU A 206 -1.65 24.89 -4.85
N LEU A 207 -1.30 23.88 -4.05
CA LEU A 207 0.09 23.41 -3.90
C LEU A 207 0.69 23.08 -5.28
N ILE A 208 -0.10 22.45 -6.15
CA ILE A 208 0.26 22.10 -7.52
C ILE A 208 0.44 23.32 -8.44
N LYS A 209 -0.05 24.50 -8.07
CA LYS A 209 0.27 25.73 -8.80
C LYS A 209 1.53 26.38 -8.22
N ASN A 210 1.60 26.48 -6.90
CA ASN A 210 2.64 27.23 -6.19
C ASN A 210 4.04 26.63 -6.30
N VAL A 211 4.17 25.29 -6.28
CA VAL A 211 5.48 24.61 -6.41
C VAL A 211 5.96 24.56 -7.87
N PHE A 212 5.10 24.88 -8.84
CA PHE A 212 5.22 24.37 -10.22
C PHE A 212 5.48 25.41 -11.31
N ASP A 213 5.64 26.70 -10.96
CA ASP A 213 6.04 27.77 -11.89
C ASP A 213 7.48 27.63 -12.46
N LYS A 214 8.10 26.44 -12.36
CA LYS A 214 9.47 26.14 -12.82
C LYS A 214 9.52 24.83 -13.64
N ASN A 215 9.33 24.94 -14.96
CA ASN A 215 9.85 24.16 -16.11
C ASN A 215 10.03 22.61 -16.10
N ASN A 216 9.74 21.86 -15.03
CA ASN A 216 10.05 20.42 -14.92
C ASN A 216 8.82 19.48 -14.85
N TRP A 217 7.62 19.97 -15.15
CA TRP A 217 6.40 19.15 -15.12
C TRP A 217 6.11 18.46 -16.45
N ARG A 218 6.94 17.48 -16.81
CA ARG A 218 6.60 16.48 -17.84
C ARG A 218 6.46 15.11 -17.19
N SER A 219 5.52 14.29 -17.68
CA SER A 219 5.21 12.91 -17.23
C SER A 219 4.52 12.74 -15.86
N LYS A 220 3.94 11.54 -15.64
CA LYS A 220 3.16 11.14 -14.45
C LYS A 220 4.02 11.07 -13.17
N LEU A 221 5.26 10.59 -13.25
CA LEU A 221 6.13 10.31 -12.08
C LEU A 221 7.57 10.88 -12.20
N GLY A 222 7.97 11.45 -13.34
CA GLY A 222 9.36 11.83 -13.60
C GLY A 222 9.69 11.90 -15.07
#